data_AF-X1TS03-F1
#
_entry.id   AF-X1TS03-F1
#
_cell.length_a   1.000
_cell.length_b   1.000
_cell.length_c   1.000
_cell.angle_alpha   90.00
_cell.angle_beta   90.00
_cell.angle_gamma   90.00
#
_symmetry.space_group_name_H-M   'P 1'
#
loop_
_entity.id
_entity.type
_entity.pdbx_description
1 polymer ?
#
loop_
_entity_poly.entity_id
_entity_poly.type
_entity_poly.pdbx_seq_one_letter_code
_entity_poly.pdbx_strand_id
1 'polypeptide(L)' 'QISYKQIQSLNYKAFVAGLIYYIGQTFENRKIFTQSLIEKYTKFSSTTIRKKYHTLIEILGEPQEFQL' A
#
# COMPACT_ATOMS: atom_id res chain seq x y z
N GLN A 1 -10.63 -12.20 9.99
CA GLN A 1 -10.62 -13.00 8.75
C GLN A 1 -10.93 -12.07 7.58
N ILE A 2 -10.11 -12.08 6.53
CA ILE A 2 -10.33 -11.27 5.32
C ILE A 2 -11.41 -11.94 4.47
N SER A 3 -12.44 -11.19 4.09
CA SER A 3 -13.56 -11.73 3.30
C SER A 3 -13.13 -12.01 1.87
N TYR A 4 -13.48 -13.17 1.33
CA TYR A 4 -13.16 -13.57 -0.05
C TYR A 4 -13.70 -12.57 -1.11
N LYS A 5 -14.82 -11.91 -0.82
CA LYS A 5 -15.36 -10.83 -1.66
C LYS A 5 -14.43 -9.62 -1.75
N GLN A 6 -13.68 -9.31 -0.69
CA GLN A 6 -12.69 -8.24 -0.71
C GLN A 6 -11.56 -8.57 -1.68
N ILE A 7 -11.18 -9.85 -1.81
CA ILE A 7 -10.10 -10.33 -2.68
C ILE A 7 -10.53 -10.34 -4.16
N GLN A 8 -11.76 -10.75 -4.46
CA GLN A 8 -12.23 -10.96 -5.83
C GLN A 8 -12.50 -9.67 -6.62
N SER A 9 -12.84 -8.55 -5.94
CA SER A 9 -13.04 -7.23 -6.58
C SER A 9 -11.80 -6.33 -6.51
N LEU A 10 -10.69 -6.80 -5.96
CA LEU A 10 -9.47 -6.02 -5.86
C LEU A 10 -8.79 -5.97 -7.22
N ASN A 11 -8.67 -4.75 -7.78
CA ASN A 11 -7.68 -4.49 -8.80
C ASN A 11 -6.30 -4.82 -8.22
N TYR A 12 -5.79 -6.00 -8.54
CA TYR A 12 -4.57 -6.57 -7.97
C TYR A 12 -3.36 -5.65 -8.19
N LYS A 13 -3.29 -4.94 -9.31
CA LYS A 13 -2.22 -3.97 -9.57
C LYS A 13 -2.31 -2.78 -8.62
N ALA A 14 -3.51 -2.27 -8.35
CA ALA A 14 -3.71 -1.19 -7.39
C ALA A 14 -3.41 -1.65 -5.96
N PHE A 15 -3.77 -2.88 -5.62
CA PHE A 15 -3.44 -3.48 -4.33
C PHE A 15 -1.92 -3.60 -4.14
N VAL A 16 -1.21 -4.13 -5.14
CA VAL A 16 0.26 -4.22 -5.13
C VAL A 16 0.91 -2.84 -5.04
N ALA A 17 0.36 -1.82 -5.71
CA ALA A 17 0.84 -0.44 -5.58
C ALA A 17 0.72 0.08 -4.13
N GLY A 18 -0.41 -0.19 -3.48
CA GLY A 18 -0.60 0.10 -2.06
C GLY A 18 0.35 -0.68 -1.15
N LEU A 19 0.64 -1.95 -1.48
CA LEU A 19 1.53 -2.82 -0.72
C LEU A 19 2.99 -2.36 -0.79
N ILE A 20 3.46 -1.98 -1.99
CA ILE A 20 4.79 -1.40 -2.16
C ILE A 20 4.91 -0.12 -1.33
N TYR A 21 3.87 0.72 -1.31
CA TYR A 21 3.87 1.92 -0.48
C TYR A 21 3.90 1.59 1.01
N TYR A 22 3.10 0.59 1.44
CA TYR A 22 3.06 0.13 2.83
C TYR A 22 4.42 -0.35 3.32
N ILE A 23 5.07 -1.25 2.58
CA ILE A 23 6.43 -1.73 2.89
C ILE A 23 7.41 -0.56 2.89
N GLY A 24 7.26 0.37 1.96
CA GLY A 24 8.04 1.61 1.93
C GLY A 24 7.98 2.43 3.22
N GLN A 25 6.85 2.39 3.95
CA GLN A 25 6.67 3.09 5.22
C GLN A 25 7.24 2.35 6.43
N THR A 26 7.58 1.06 6.32
CA THR A 26 8.21 0.30 7.42
C THR A 26 9.70 0.60 7.54
N PHE A 27 10.36 1.03 6.46
CA PHE A 27 11.77 1.43 6.48
C PHE A 27 12.00 2.77 7.20
N GLU A 28 13.13 2.92 7.87
CA GLU A 28 13.54 4.21 8.47
C GLU A 28 13.68 5.31 7.40
N ASN A 29 14.17 4.96 6.21
CA ASN A 29 14.38 5.90 5.11
C ASN A 29 13.13 6.05 4.22
N ARG A 30 12.02 6.48 4.82
CA ARG A 30 10.68 6.65 4.19
C ARG A 30 10.68 7.55 2.95
N LYS A 31 11.72 8.38 2.77
CA LYS A 31 11.87 9.32 1.65
C LYS A 31 12.10 8.63 0.30
N ILE A 32 12.50 7.36 0.28
CA ILE A 32 12.74 6.62 -0.97
C ILE A 32 11.41 6.16 -1.58
N PHE A 33 10.45 5.73 -0.75
CA PHE A 33 9.15 5.24 -1.20
C PHE A 33 8.08 6.33 -1.11
N THR A 34 8.26 7.40 -1.88
CA THR A 34 7.23 8.42 -2.02
C THR A 34 6.05 7.91 -2.85
N GLN A 35 4.86 8.45 -2.61
CA GLN A 35 3.69 8.17 -3.44
C GLN A 35 3.93 8.53 -4.90
N SER A 36 4.69 9.60 -5.18
CA SER A 36 5.04 10.04 -6.53
C SER A 36 5.88 9.01 -7.30
N LEU A 37 6.80 8.32 -6.63
CA LEU A 37 7.59 7.25 -7.24
C LEU A 37 6.67 6.10 -7.68
N ILE A 38 5.77 5.69 -6.79
CA ILE A 38 4.86 4.56 -7.03
C ILE A 38 3.83 4.91 -8.10
N GLU A 39 3.32 6.14 -8.10
CA GLU A 39 2.44 6.67 -9.14
C GLU A 39 3.11 6.62 -10.52
N LYS A 40 4.38 7.04 -10.64
CA LYS A 40 5.15 6.99 -11.89
C LYS A 40 5.23 5.57 -12.48
N TYR A 41 5.46 4.56 -11.65
CA TYR A 41 5.65 3.18 -12.11
C TYR A 41 4.35 2.39 -12.28
N THR A 42 3.35 2.65 -11.44
CA THR A 42 2.10 1.88 -11.43
C THR A 42 0.98 2.53 -12.23
N LYS A 43 1.12 3.81 -12.61
CA LYS A 43 0.11 4.63 -13.29
C LYS A 43 -1.21 4.76 -12.54
N PHE A 44 -1.24 4.44 -11.25
CA PHE A 44 -2.38 4.71 -10.38
C PHE A 44 -2.22 6.07 -9.73
N SER A 45 -3.34 6.80 -9.60
CA SER A 45 -3.36 8.05 -8.88
C SER A 45 -2.94 7.86 -7.42
N SER A 46 -2.29 8.86 -6.85
CA SER A 46 -1.98 8.93 -5.41
C SER A 46 -3.19 8.59 -4.53
N THR A 47 -4.40 9.02 -4.90
CA THR A 47 -5.63 8.72 -4.16
C THR A 47 -5.95 7.22 -4.15
N THR A 48 -5.73 6.52 -5.27
CA THR A 48 -5.95 5.07 -5.38
C THR A 48 -4.95 4.32 -4.51
N ILE A 49 -3.67 4.69 -4.61
CA ILE A 49 -2.58 4.10 -3.81
C ILE A 49 -2.86 4.31 -2.32
N ARG A 50 -3.25 5.53 -1.92
CA ARG A 50 -3.60 5.87 -0.53
C ARG A 50 -4.79 5.04 0.00
N LYS A 51 -5.85 4.87 -0.80
CA LYS A 51 -6.97 4.01 -0.40
C LYS A 51 -6.53 2.57 -0.14
N LYS A 52 -5.68 2.01 -0.99
CA LYS A 52 -5.16 0.64 -0.82
C LYS A 52 -4.18 0.53 0.35
N TYR A 53 -3.36 1.55 0.58
CA TYR A 53 -2.52 1.65 1.77
C TYR A 53 -3.33 1.63 3.07
N HIS A 54 -4.43 2.39 3.16
CA HIS A 54 -5.29 2.34 4.36
C HIS A 54 -5.96 0.98 4.55
N THR A 55 -6.42 0.33 3.48
CA THR A 55 -6.90 -1.06 3.56
C THR A 55 -5.82 -2.01 4.10
N LEU A 56 -4.55 -1.79 3.75
CA LEU A 56 -3.45 -2.61 4.26
C LEU A 56 -3.15 -2.33 5.73
N ILE A 57 -3.26 -1.09 6.20
CA ILE A 57 -3.17 -0.78 7.64
C ILE A 57 -4.27 -1.53 8.41
N GLU A 58 -5.51 -1.53 7.91
CA GLU A 58 -6.62 -2.26 8.54
C GLU A 58 -6.39 -3.77 8.60
N ILE A 59 -5.63 -4.34 7.67
CA ILE A 59 -5.36 -5.77 7.58
C ILE A 59 -4.11 -6.17 8.37
N LEU A 60 -3.05 -5.36 8.29
CA LEU A 60 -1.70 -5.71 8.74
C LEU A 60 -1.26 -4.95 9.99
N GLY A 61 -1.93 -3.85 10.34
CA GLY A 61 -1.50 -2.93 11.41
C GLY A 61 -0.67 -1.76 10.89
N GLU A 62 -0.27 -0.87 11.81
CA GLU A 62 0.48 0.33 11.46
C GLU A 62 1.90 -0.02 11.01
N PRO A 63 2.36 0.45 9.83
CA PRO A 63 3.67 0.06 9.29
C PRO A 63 4.84 0.49 10.18
N GLN A 64 4.65 1.50 11.05
CA GLN A 64 5.69 1.96 11.99
C GLN A 64 5.89 1.02 13.17
N GLU A 65 5.00 0.06 13.40
CA GLU A 65 5.15 -0.98 14.43
C GLU A 65 6.05 -2.13 13.94
N PHE A 66 6.23 -2.25 12.62
CA PHE A 66 7.03 -3.28 11.97
C PHE A 66 8.46 -2.82 11.66
N GLN A 67 9.08 -2.00 12.53
CA GLN A 67 10.47 -1.61 12.35
C GLN A 67 11.35 -2.87 12.29
N LEU A 68 11.84 -3.16 11.08
CA LEU A 68 12.74 -4.28 10.76
C LEU A 68 14.20 -3.84 10.89
#